data_AF-A0A7Y0QJG1-F1
#
_entry.id   AF-A0A7Y0QJG1-F1
#
_cell.length_a   1.000
_cell.length_b   1.000
_cell.length_c   1.000
_cell.angle_alpha   90.00
_cell.angle_beta   90.00
_cell.angle_gamma   90.00
#
_symmetry.space_group_name_H-M   'P 1'
#
loop_
_entity.id
_entity.type
_entity.pdbx_description
1 polymer ?
#
loop_
_entity_poly.entity_id
_entity_poly.type
_entity_poly.pdbx_seq_one_letter_code
_entity_poly.pdbx_strand_id
1 'polypeptide(L)'
;MNRLLRLAWVVLRARARGGRQGSPLDRWRTPLRVLPHDLDLLRHMNNGVYLSLMDIGRVDMMVRSGGQRALTVRGWYPVVVAESIRFRRSLQLWERFEIVTRVLGWDERVVYVEQAFERPAGDGAPGGREVVAEAVVVARFLARSGGGVDAPEVAEAFGMPRLSPPVPDDVLAWARSIDVAARA
;
A
#
# COMPACT_ATOMS: atom_id res chain seq x y z
N MET A 1 0.14 3.93 -20.48
CA MET A 1 -1.05 4.74 -20.12
C MET A 1 -2.27 3.84 -19.90
N ASN A 2 -2.36 3.17 -18.75
CA ASN A 2 -3.54 2.36 -18.33
C ASN A 2 -3.67 2.28 -16.78
N ARG A 3 -2.65 2.72 -16.02
CA ARG A 3 -2.67 2.73 -14.55
C ARG A 3 -3.78 3.63 -13.97
N LEU A 4 -4.04 4.78 -14.59
CA LEU A 4 -5.13 5.68 -14.19
C LEU A 4 -6.53 5.05 -14.41
N LEU A 5 -6.70 4.26 -15.48
CA LEU A 5 -7.95 3.53 -15.73
C LEU A 5 -8.15 2.42 -14.70
N ARG A 6 -7.09 1.68 -14.37
CA ARG A 6 -7.11 0.68 -13.29
C ARG A 6 -7.44 1.32 -11.96
N LEU A 7 -6.82 2.45 -11.64
CA LEU A 7 -7.09 3.22 -10.44
C LEU A 7 -8.56 3.65 -10.39
N ALA A 8 -9.07 4.25 -11.46
CA ALA A 8 -10.48 4.66 -11.55
C ALA A 8 -11.42 3.46 -11.34
N TRP A 9 -11.15 2.33 -11.99
CA TRP A 9 -11.94 1.11 -11.81
C TRP A 9 -11.90 0.58 -10.37
N VAL A 10 -10.72 0.53 -9.74
CA VAL A 10 -10.57 0.09 -8.35
C VAL A 10 -11.34 1.04 -7.42
N VAL A 11 -11.23 2.35 -7.60
CA VAL A 11 -11.95 3.35 -6.79
C VAL A 11 -13.46 3.22 -6.95
N LEU A 12 -13.95 3.07 -8.18
CA LEU A 12 -15.39 2.88 -8.44
C LEU A 12 -15.90 1.60 -7.79
N ARG A 13 -15.16 0.49 -7.92
CA ARG A 13 -15.52 -0.79 -7.31
C ARG A 13 -15.44 -0.74 -5.78
N ALA A 14 -14.44 -0.08 -5.23
CA ALA A 14 -14.29 0.14 -3.79
C ALA A 14 -15.48 0.92 -3.22
N ARG A 15 -15.90 2.00 -3.90
CA ARG A 15 -17.09 2.78 -3.52
C ARG A 15 -18.38 1.98 -3.64
N ALA A 16 -18.54 1.19 -4.70
CA ALA A 16 -19.73 0.37 -4.92
C ALA A 16 -19.89 -0.75 -3.87
N ARG A 17 -18.79 -1.22 -3.27
CA ARG A 17 -18.83 -2.25 -2.20
C ARG A 17 -19.34 -1.72 -0.86
N GLY A 18 -19.42 -0.40 -0.67
CA GLY A 18 -19.98 0.24 0.53
C GLY A 18 -19.16 0.06 1.82
N GLY A 19 -19.32 1.02 2.74
CA GLY A 19 -18.95 0.91 4.16
C GLY A 19 -17.46 0.95 4.52
N ARG A 20 -17.18 1.20 5.80
CA ARG A 20 -15.86 0.97 6.42
C ARG A 20 -15.74 -0.53 6.70
N GLN A 21 -14.82 -1.21 6.02
CA GLN A 21 -14.70 -2.68 6.09
C GLN A 21 -13.61 -3.19 7.05
N GLY A 22 -13.04 -2.32 7.88
CA GLY A 22 -12.00 -2.68 8.84
C GLY A 22 -11.08 -1.52 9.19
N SER A 23 -10.06 -1.82 9.97
CA SER A 23 -8.96 -0.93 10.30
C SER A 23 -7.91 -0.94 9.18
N PRO A 24 -7.20 0.17 8.90
CA PRO A 24 -6.00 0.15 8.06
C PRO A 24 -4.90 -0.82 8.54
N LEU A 25 -4.94 -1.22 9.81
CA LEU A 25 -4.07 -2.25 10.39
C LEU A 25 -4.42 -3.68 9.95
N ASP A 26 -5.57 -3.89 9.30
CA ASP A 26 -5.96 -5.17 8.72
C ASP A 26 -5.27 -5.41 7.37
N ARG A 27 -5.34 -6.64 6.85
CA ARG A 27 -4.82 -7.00 5.53
C ARG A 27 -5.85 -6.70 4.44
N TRP A 28 -5.64 -5.64 3.67
CA TRP A 28 -6.50 -5.23 2.57
C TRP A 28 -6.08 -5.86 1.25
N ARG A 29 -6.97 -6.65 0.64
CA ARG A 29 -6.71 -7.35 -0.63
C ARG A 29 -7.33 -6.60 -1.81
N THR A 30 -6.50 -6.23 -2.77
CA THR A 30 -6.90 -5.58 -4.02
C THR A 30 -6.61 -6.51 -5.20
N PRO A 31 -7.62 -7.21 -5.75
CA PRO A 31 -7.43 -8.18 -6.83
C PRO A 31 -7.20 -7.50 -8.18
N LEU A 32 -6.18 -7.96 -8.89
CA LEU A 32 -5.69 -7.43 -10.16
C LEU A 32 -5.25 -8.55 -11.09
N ARG A 33 -4.95 -8.20 -12.34
CA ARG A 33 -4.41 -9.10 -13.36
C ARG A 33 -3.26 -8.40 -14.10
N VAL A 34 -2.23 -9.14 -14.51
CA VAL A 34 -1.16 -8.59 -15.36
C VAL A 34 -1.71 -8.33 -16.76
N LEU A 35 -1.45 -7.14 -17.29
CA LEU A 35 -1.91 -6.70 -18.61
C LEU A 35 -0.71 -6.48 -19.56
N PRO A 36 -0.90 -6.40 -20.89
CA PRO A 36 0.20 -6.32 -21.84
C PRO A 36 1.16 -5.14 -21.63
N HIS A 37 0.64 -4.01 -21.13
CA HIS A 37 1.42 -2.80 -20.84
C HIS A 37 2.12 -2.82 -19.48
N ASP A 38 1.93 -3.88 -18.69
CA ASP A 38 2.65 -4.10 -17.44
C ASP A 38 4.00 -4.80 -17.71
N LEU A 39 4.23 -5.32 -18.93
CA LEU A 39 5.39 -6.12 -19.28
C LEU A 39 6.59 -5.27 -19.73
N ASP A 40 7.78 -5.80 -19.50
CA ASP A 40 9.03 -5.35 -20.10
C ASP A 40 9.39 -6.13 -21.39
N LEU A 41 10.56 -5.85 -21.96
CA LEU A 41 11.08 -6.52 -23.16
C LEU A 41 11.33 -8.02 -22.95
N LEU A 42 11.55 -8.46 -21.71
CA LEU A 42 11.70 -9.86 -21.33
C LEU A 42 10.35 -10.56 -21.12
N ARG A 43 9.23 -9.85 -21.37
CA ARG A 43 7.85 -10.33 -21.21
C ARG A 43 7.46 -10.66 -19.78
N HIS A 44 8.19 -10.14 -18.80
CA HIS A 44 7.85 -10.23 -17.38
C HIS A 44 7.25 -8.91 -16.90
N MET A 45 6.47 -8.94 -15.81
CA MET A 45 6.00 -7.69 -15.22
C MET A 45 7.18 -6.79 -14.86
N ASN A 46 7.21 -5.59 -15.43
CA ASN A 46 8.28 -4.63 -15.22
C ASN A 46 8.37 -4.24 -13.74
N ASN A 47 9.58 -4.19 -13.18
CA ASN A 47 9.81 -3.90 -11.77
C ASN A 47 9.17 -2.57 -11.30
N GLY A 48 9.22 -1.51 -12.12
CA GLY A 48 8.60 -0.22 -11.80
C GLY A 48 7.08 -0.24 -11.84
N VAL A 49 6.47 -1.21 -12.53
CA VAL A 49 5.02 -1.41 -12.51
C VAL A 49 4.56 -1.90 -11.14
N TYR A 50 5.33 -2.74 -10.43
CA TYR A 50 4.98 -3.16 -9.06
C TYR A 50 4.79 -1.93 -8.16
N LEU A 51 5.78 -1.04 -8.10
CA LEU A 51 5.73 0.19 -7.30
C LEU A 51 4.50 1.05 -7.67
N SER A 52 4.24 1.21 -8.96
CA SER A 52 3.08 1.98 -9.42
C SER A 52 1.73 1.33 -9.09
N LEU A 53 1.66 0.00 -9.02
CA LEU A 53 0.44 -0.71 -8.66
C LEU A 53 0.21 -0.73 -7.14
N MET A 54 1.27 -0.62 -6.34
CA MET A 54 1.17 -0.46 -4.90
C MET A 54 0.34 0.77 -4.51
N ASP A 55 0.44 1.87 -5.27
CA ASP A 55 -0.43 3.06 -5.11
C ASP A 55 -1.91 2.69 -5.17
N ILE A 56 -2.28 1.82 -6.11
CA ILE A 56 -3.67 1.37 -6.29
C ILE A 56 -4.13 0.57 -5.06
N GLY A 57 -3.29 -0.29 -4.51
CA GLY A 57 -3.58 -1.03 -3.27
C GLY A 57 -3.79 -0.10 -2.07
N ARG A 58 -2.94 0.94 -1.92
CA ARG A 58 -3.11 1.94 -0.86
C ARG A 58 -4.37 2.79 -1.05
N VAL A 59 -4.71 3.15 -2.28
CA VAL A 59 -5.97 3.87 -2.55
C VAL A 59 -7.19 2.99 -2.27
N ASP A 60 -7.20 1.71 -2.66
CA ASP A 60 -8.28 0.77 -2.32
C ASP A 60 -8.48 0.68 -0.80
N MET A 61 -7.39 0.50 -0.04
CA MET A 61 -7.41 0.50 1.42
C MET A 61 -7.95 1.82 1.98
N MET A 62 -7.46 2.98 1.52
CA MET A 62 -7.92 4.29 2.00
C MET A 62 -9.41 4.53 1.72
N VAL A 63 -9.90 4.13 0.55
CA VAL A 63 -11.31 4.30 0.20
C VAL A 63 -12.19 3.39 1.06
N ARG A 64 -11.85 2.11 1.18
CA ARG A 64 -12.68 1.11 1.88
C ARG A 64 -12.57 1.15 3.41
N SER A 65 -11.51 1.74 3.96
CA SER A 65 -11.40 2.06 5.39
C SER A 65 -12.06 3.40 5.78
N GLY A 66 -12.50 4.19 4.79
CA GLY A 66 -13.00 5.55 5.02
C GLY A 66 -11.92 6.61 5.21
N GLY A 67 -10.65 6.23 5.20
CA GLY A 67 -9.50 7.13 5.29
C GLY A 67 -9.46 8.21 4.22
N GLN A 68 -9.84 7.88 2.98
CA GLN A 68 -9.89 8.86 1.89
C GLN A 68 -10.79 10.04 2.23
N ARG A 69 -11.97 9.77 2.80
CA ARG A 69 -12.90 10.83 3.24
C ARG A 69 -12.30 11.63 4.39
N ALA A 70 -11.73 10.95 5.39
CA ALA A 70 -11.13 11.60 6.57
C ALA A 70 -9.99 12.56 6.21
N LEU A 71 -9.14 12.19 5.26
CA LEU A 71 -8.08 13.03 4.73
C LEU A 71 -8.62 14.19 3.90
N THR A 72 -9.58 13.90 3.01
CA THR A 72 -10.14 14.90 2.08
C THR A 72 -10.81 16.06 2.83
N VAL A 73 -11.60 15.77 3.86
CA VAL A 73 -12.28 16.82 4.65
C VAL A 73 -11.32 17.71 5.43
N ARG A 74 -10.09 17.22 5.72
CA ARG A 74 -9.03 17.97 6.39
C ARG A 74 -8.05 18.63 5.40
N GLY A 75 -8.21 18.37 4.10
CA GLY A 75 -7.26 18.81 3.09
C GLY A 75 -5.89 18.15 3.23
N TRP A 76 -5.82 16.95 3.80
CA TRP A 76 -4.57 16.19 3.97
C TRP A 76 -4.36 15.23 2.81
N TYR A 77 -3.09 14.96 2.48
CA TYR A 77 -2.73 13.98 1.45
C TYR A 77 -1.42 13.26 1.77
N PRO A 78 -1.30 11.97 1.42
CA PRO A 78 -0.08 11.21 1.63
C PRO A 78 0.96 11.50 0.54
N VAL A 79 2.23 11.42 0.91
CA VAL A 79 3.39 11.46 0.03
C VAL A 79 4.32 10.31 0.44
N VAL A 80 4.67 9.45 -0.52
CA VAL A 80 5.68 8.42 -0.30
C VAL A 80 7.06 9.08 -0.25
N VAL A 81 7.80 8.84 0.83
CA VAL A 81 9.15 9.40 1.03
C VAL A 81 10.25 8.35 0.90
N ALA A 82 9.91 7.08 1.08
CA ALA A 82 10.78 5.95 0.78
C ALA A 82 9.95 4.70 0.52
N GLU A 83 10.49 3.81 -0.29
CA GLU A 83 9.97 2.46 -0.46
C GLU A 83 11.12 1.51 -0.78
N SER A 84 11.00 0.27 -0.31
CA SER A 84 11.91 -0.82 -0.64
C SER A 84 11.07 -2.02 -1.06
N ILE A 85 11.52 -2.76 -2.07
CA ILE A 85 10.81 -3.92 -2.60
C ILE A 85 11.80 -5.06 -2.87
N ARG A 86 11.40 -6.28 -2.49
CA ARG A 86 12.07 -7.53 -2.79
C ARG A 86 11.23 -8.35 -3.76
N PHE A 87 11.81 -8.72 -4.89
CA PHE A 87 11.20 -9.60 -5.89
C PHE A 87 11.61 -11.04 -5.63
N ARG A 88 10.64 -11.95 -5.48
CA ARG A 88 10.87 -13.40 -5.30
C ARG A 88 10.61 -14.16 -6.60
N ARG A 89 9.53 -13.82 -7.31
CA ARG A 89 9.18 -14.37 -8.62
C ARG A 89 8.54 -13.32 -9.51
N SER A 90 8.68 -13.49 -10.81
CA SER A 90 8.03 -12.63 -11.81
C SER A 90 6.58 -13.06 -12.04
N LEU A 91 5.69 -12.07 -12.17
CA LEU A 91 4.35 -12.25 -12.70
C LEU A 91 4.35 -12.22 -14.23
N GLN A 92 3.60 -13.12 -14.84
CA GLN A 92 3.46 -13.30 -16.29
C GLN A 92 2.15 -12.70 -16.81
N LEU A 93 2.08 -12.51 -18.13
CA LEU A 93 0.89 -12.01 -18.80
C LEU A 93 -0.36 -12.79 -18.38
N TRP A 94 -1.43 -12.06 -18.06
CA TRP A 94 -2.73 -12.58 -17.64
C TRP A 94 -2.79 -13.31 -16.30
N GLU A 95 -1.70 -13.44 -15.57
CA GLU A 95 -1.74 -13.97 -14.21
C GLU A 95 -2.60 -13.07 -13.31
N ARG A 96 -3.44 -13.72 -12.49
CA ARG A 96 -4.20 -13.05 -11.44
C ARG A 96 -3.33 -12.94 -10.20
N PHE A 97 -3.39 -11.80 -9.54
CA PHE A 97 -2.71 -11.56 -8.26
C PHE A 97 -3.53 -10.61 -7.41
N GLU A 98 -3.17 -10.50 -6.14
CA GLU A 98 -3.71 -9.55 -5.19
C GLU A 98 -2.57 -8.71 -4.63
N ILE A 99 -2.82 -7.42 -4.46
CA ILE A 99 -1.96 -6.58 -3.63
C ILE A 99 -2.56 -6.62 -2.23
N VAL A 100 -1.81 -7.14 -1.28
CA VAL A 100 -2.14 -7.13 0.15
C VAL A 100 -1.49 -5.89 0.75
N THR A 101 -2.28 -4.98 1.30
CA THR A 101 -1.81 -3.71 1.88
C THR A 101 -2.19 -3.64 3.34
N ARG A 102 -1.26 -3.25 4.21
CA ARG A 102 -1.47 -3.15 5.65
C ARG A 102 -0.62 -2.04 6.26
N VAL A 103 -1.19 -1.20 7.11
CA VAL A 103 -0.41 -0.28 7.95
C VAL A 103 0.28 -1.09 9.05
N LEU A 104 1.61 -0.99 9.14
CA LEU A 104 2.40 -1.65 10.19
C LEU A 104 2.41 -0.84 11.49
N GLY A 105 2.41 0.48 11.38
CA GLY A 105 2.48 1.42 12.49
C GLY A 105 3.01 2.77 12.02
N TRP A 106 3.37 3.63 12.96
CA TRP A 106 3.84 4.99 12.74
C TRP A 106 4.78 5.45 13.86
N ASP A 107 5.60 6.45 13.58
CA ASP A 107 6.31 7.23 14.59
C ASP A 107 5.67 8.63 14.70
N GLU A 108 6.40 9.65 15.14
CA GLU A 108 5.87 11.02 15.21
C GLU A 108 5.63 11.63 13.82
N ARG A 109 6.34 11.19 12.77
CA ARG A 109 6.44 11.87 11.47
C ARG A 109 5.93 11.04 10.28
N VAL A 110 6.07 9.72 10.32
CA VAL A 110 5.84 8.84 9.17
C VAL A 110 4.94 7.66 9.53
N VAL A 111 4.25 7.14 8.51
CA VAL A 111 3.46 5.91 8.56
C VAL A 111 4.18 4.83 7.75
N TYR A 112 4.31 3.65 8.34
CA TYR A 112 4.88 2.46 7.72
C TYR A 112 3.78 1.57 7.16
N VAL A 113 3.89 1.19 5.89
CA VAL A 113 2.93 0.33 5.19
C VAL A 113 3.65 -0.87 4.59
N GLU A 114 3.17 -2.06 4.91
CA GLU A 114 3.57 -3.31 4.25
C GLU A 114 2.68 -3.54 3.03
N GLN A 115 3.30 -3.92 1.91
CA GLN A 115 2.58 -4.39 0.73
C GLN A 115 3.20 -5.67 0.19
N ALA A 116 2.36 -6.65 -0.14
CA ALA A 116 2.78 -7.89 -0.76
C ALA A 116 1.97 -8.17 -2.03
N PHE A 117 2.62 -8.70 -3.04
CA PHE A 117 1.99 -9.25 -4.23
C PHE A 117 1.84 -10.74 -4.01
N GLU A 118 0.59 -11.20 -3.96
CA GLU A 118 0.24 -12.60 -3.75
C GLU A 118 -0.49 -13.14 -4.97
N ARG A 119 -0.08 -14.28 -5.50
CA ARG A 119 -0.83 -15.00 -6.55
C ARG A 119 -1.37 -16.33 -6.00
N PRO A 120 -2.44 -16.90 -6.61
CA PRO A 120 -2.81 -18.28 -6.31
C PRO A 120 -1.58 -19.20 -6.48
N ALA A 121 -1.32 -20.07 -5.51
CA ALA A 121 -0.28 -21.07 -5.69
C ALA A 121 -0.65 -22.00 -6.87
N GLY A 122 0.35 -22.46 -7.61
CA GLY A 122 0.14 -23.36 -8.75
C GLY A 122 -0.42 -24.72 -8.32
N ASP A 123 -0.80 -25.52 -9.32
CA ASP A 123 -1.39 -26.85 -9.15
C ASP A 123 -0.50 -27.72 -8.24
N GLY A 124 -0.99 -28.03 -7.04
CA GLY A 124 -0.30 -28.89 -6.06
C GLY A 124 -0.20 -28.34 -4.63
N ALA A 125 -0.52 -27.06 -4.38
CA ALA A 125 -0.58 -26.50 -3.03
C ALA A 125 -2.04 -26.24 -2.62
N PRO A 126 -2.65 -27.06 -1.73
CA PRO A 126 -4.02 -26.83 -1.29
C PRO A 126 -4.17 -25.47 -0.62
N GLY A 127 -4.95 -24.57 -1.21
CA GLY A 127 -5.39 -23.30 -0.59
C GLY A 127 -4.32 -22.23 -0.37
N GLY A 128 -3.09 -22.43 -0.86
CA GLY A 128 -1.97 -21.52 -0.64
C GLY A 128 -2.01 -20.29 -1.55
N ARG A 129 -1.57 -19.15 -1.01
CA ARG A 129 -1.14 -17.99 -1.81
C ARG A 129 0.38 -17.93 -1.82
N GLU A 130 0.96 -17.69 -2.99
CA GLU A 130 2.40 -17.48 -3.14
C GLU A 130 2.72 -15.99 -3.13
N VAL A 131 3.62 -15.57 -2.24
CA VAL A 131 4.17 -14.22 -2.23
C VAL A 131 5.25 -14.10 -3.31
N VAL A 132 5.02 -13.24 -4.31
CA VAL A 132 5.93 -13.04 -5.45
C VAL A 132 6.78 -11.77 -5.33
N ALA A 133 6.29 -10.78 -4.58
CA ALA A 133 7.05 -9.59 -4.21
C ALA A 133 6.54 -9.03 -2.88
N GLU A 134 7.43 -8.41 -2.11
CA GLU A 134 7.13 -7.77 -0.82
C GLU A 134 7.80 -6.42 -0.75
N ALA A 135 7.13 -5.45 -0.16
CA ALA A 135 7.59 -4.10 -0.06
C ALA A 135 7.21 -3.47 1.27
N VAL A 136 8.05 -2.53 1.68
CA VAL A 136 7.78 -1.60 2.78
C VAL A 136 7.77 -0.21 2.19
N VAL A 137 6.73 0.55 2.52
CA VAL A 137 6.51 1.92 2.05
C VAL A 137 6.43 2.84 3.26
N VAL A 138 7.15 3.95 3.22
CA VAL A 138 7.12 5.02 4.22
C VAL A 138 6.41 6.21 3.63
N ALA A 139 5.35 6.66 4.30
CA ALA A 139 4.54 7.79 3.87
C ALA A 139 4.54 8.90 4.91
N ARG A 140 4.60 10.15 4.43
CA ARG A 140 4.30 11.35 5.22
C ARG A 140 2.96 11.89 4.79
N PHE A 141 2.32 12.65 5.67
CA PHE A 141 1.09 13.37 5.35
C PHE A 141 1.37 14.86 5.37
N LEU A 142 0.83 15.56 4.38
CA LEU A 142 0.95 17.00 4.23
C LEU A 142 -0.45 17.61 4.21
N ALA A 143 -0.58 18.83 4.71
CA ALA A 143 -1.80 19.61 4.61
C ALA A 143 -1.73 20.55 3.40
N ARG A 144 -2.85 20.71 2.68
CA ARG A 144 -2.98 21.68 1.57
C ARG A 144 -2.80 23.13 2.02
N SER A 145 -3.05 23.42 3.29
CA SER A 145 -2.74 24.71 3.91
C SER A 145 -1.24 24.95 4.10
N GLY A 146 -0.40 23.95 3.83
CA GLY A 146 1.03 23.94 4.09
C GLY A 146 1.38 23.15 5.36
N GLY A 147 2.60 22.63 5.41
CA GLY A 147 3.13 21.89 6.56
C GLY A 147 2.92 20.37 6.49
N GLY A 148 3.68 19.66 7.34
CA GLY A 148 3.48 18.24 7.61
C GLY A 148 2.41 18.02 8.67
N VAL A 149 1.78 16.84 8.63
CA VAL A 149 0.82 16.37 9.62
C VAL A 149 1.45 15.22 10.38
N ASP A 150 1.36 15.26 11.70
CA ASP A 150 1.94 14.23 12.56
C ASP A 150 1.21 12.89 12.37
N ALA A 151 1.98 11.81 12.28
CA ALA A 151 1.40 10.50 11.97
C ALA A 151 0.41 9.99 13.04
N PRO A 152 0.56 10.28 14.36
CA PRO A 152 -0.47 9.98 15.34
C PRO A 152 -1.80 10.73 15.12
N GLU A 153 -1.76 11.96 14.59
CA GLU A 153 -2.96 12.74 14.25
C GLU A 153 -3.67 12.13 13.03
N VAL A 154 -2.88 11.65 12.06
CA VAL A 154 -3.40 10.89 10.93
C VAL A 154 -4.06 9.60 11.42
N ALA A 155 -3.41 8.84 12.30
CA ALA A 155 -3.95 7.60 12.84
C ALA A 155 -5.33 7.82 13.51
N GLU A 156 -5.45 8.86 14.33
CA GLU A 156 -6.71 9.26 14.96
C GLU A 156 -7.78 9.65 13.93
N ALA A 157 -7.42 10.40 12.88
CA ALA A 157 -8.34 10.73 11.80
C ALA A 157 -8.86 9.49 11.04
N PHE A 158 -8.05 8.42 10.99
CA PHE A 158 -8.44 7.12 10.46
C PHE A 158 -9.25 6.27 11.46
N GLY A 159 -9.47 6.74 12.69
CA GLY A 159 -10.15 6.00 13.75
C GLY A 159 -9.28 4.91 14.38
N MET A 160 -7.95 5.03 14.27
CA MET A 160 -6.97 4.18 14.94
C MET A 160 -6.52 4.82 16.26
N PRO A 161 -5.94 4.06 17.21
CA PRO A 161 -5.32 4.63 18.40
C PRO A 161 -4.25 5.67 18.03
N ARG A 162 -3.96 6.63 18.91
CA ARG A 162 -2.80 7.52 18.70
C ARG A 162 -1.48 6.80 18.92
N LEU A 163 -1.45 5.87 19.87
CA LEU A 163 -0.28 5.04 20.14
C LEU A 163 -0.10 4.02 19.02
N SER A 164 1.07 4.03 18.39
CA SER A 164 1.38 3.08 17.32
C SER A 164 1.47 1.65 17.87
N PRO A 165 0.99 0.65 17.11
CA PRO A 165 1.46 -0.72 17.31
C PRO A 165 2.99 -0.81 17.10
N PRO A 166 3.65 -1.83 17.68
CA PRO A 166 5.07 -2.02 17.48
C PRO A 166 5.36 -2.29 16.00
N VAL A 167 6.16 -1.43 15.39
CA VAL A 167 6.68 -1.63 14.03
C VAL A 167 7.83 -2.64 14.12
N PRO A 168 7.93 -3.61 13.19
CA PRO A 168 9.02 -4.58 13.18
C PRO A 168 10.41 -3.94 13.20
N ASP A 169 11.34 -4.52 13.95
CA ASP A 169 12.68 -3.96 14.17
C ASP A 169 13.50 -3.84 12.87
N ASP A 170 13.32 -4.77 11.93
CA ASP A 170 13.97 -4.76 10.63
C ASP A 170 13.49 -3.59 9.75
N VAL A 171 12.18 -3.28 9.79
CA VAL A 171 11.59 -2.11 9.14
C VAL A 171 12.15 -0.82 9.74
N LEU A 172 12.23 -0.74 11.06
CA LEU A 172 12.79 0.43 11.74
C LEU A 172 14.29 0.58 11.48
N ALA A 173 15.05 -0.52 11.44
CA ALA A 173 16.48 -0.51 11.13
C ALA A 173 16.73 -0.01 9.69
N TRP A 174 15.96 -0.53 8.72
CA TRP A 174 15.99 -0.05 7.34
C TRP A 174 15.61 1.43 7.23
N ALA A 175 14.54 1.87 7.90
CA ALA A 175 14.11 3.26 7.85
C ALA A 175 15.16 4.24 8.44
N ARG A 176 15.84 3.84 9.52
CA ARG A 176 16.96 4.59 10.08
C ARG A 176 18.16 4.64 9.15
N SER A 177 18.47 3.53 8.46
CA SER A 177 19.64 3.47 7.57
C SER A 177 19.53 4.42 6.36
N ILE A 178 18.34 4.92 6.06
CA ILE A 178 18.07 5.86 4.97
C ILE A 178 17.53 7.22 5.45
N ASP A 179 17.62 7.53 6.76
CA ASP A 179 17.21 8.80 7.39
C ASP A 179 15.74 9.21 7.11
N VAL A 180 14.82 8.24 7.10
CA VAL A 180 13.36 8.51 6.95
C VAL A 180 12.55 8.28 8.22
N ALA A 181 13.10 7.57 9.21
CA ALA A 181 12.49 7.45 10.53
C ALA A 181 12.53 8.79 11.29
N ALA A 182 11.68 8.95 12.30
CA ALA A 182 11.83 10.01 13.28
C ALA A 182 13.24 9.95 13.90
N ARG A 183 13.85 11.14 14.05
CA ARG A 183 15.13 11.27 14.73
C ARG A 183 14.84 11.21 16.24
N ALA A 184 15.54 10.33 16.94
CA ALA A 184 15.50 10.24 18.39
C ALA A 184 16.09 11.51 19.04
#